data_AF-A0A323TD27-F1
#
_entry.id   AF-A0A323TD27-F1
#
_cell.length_a   1.000
_cell.length_b   1.000
_cell.length_c   1.000
_cell.angle_alpha   90.00
_cell.angle_beta   90.00
_cell.angle_gamma   90.00
#
_symmetry.space_group_name_H-M   'P 1'
#
loop_
_entity.id
_entity.type
_entity.pdbx_description
1 polymer ?
#
loop_
_entity_poly.entity_id
_entity_poly.type
_entity_poly.pdbx_seq_one_letter_code
_entity_poly.pdbx_strand_id
1 'polypeptide(L)' 'MDIHSHTSEIIEHRPIMAAADKFTIETDGSGGHAAHPHIAIDPIPITAQIINAMQTIISRHISPL' A
#
# COMPACT_ATOMS: atom_id res chain seq x y z
N MET A 1 -44.69 -5.51 -32.98
CA MET A 1 -44.59 -5.59 -31.52
C MET A 1 -43.52 -6.63 -31.27
N ASP A 2 -42.26 -6.24 -31.36
CA ASP A 2 -41.12 -7.16 -31.21
C ASP A 2 -40.07 -6.43 -30.38
N ILE A 3 -40.12 -6.71 -29.08
CA ILE A 3 -39.11 -6.32 -28.09
C ILE A 3 -38.37 -7.59 -27.69
N HIS A 4 -37.08 -7.43 -27.37
CA HIS A 4 -36.12 -8.41 -26.83
C HIS A 4 -35.10 -9.02 -27.80
N SER A 5 -34.26 -8.16 -28.40
CA SER A 5 -32.87 -8.56 -28.64
C SER A 5 -32.16 -8.67 -27.28
N HIS A 6 -31.99 -9.90 -26.80
CA HIS A 6 -31.16 -10.19 -25.62
C HIS A 6 -29.70 -9.90 -25.98
N THR A 7 -29.22 -8.72 -25.59
CA THR A 7 -27.79 -8.38 -25.62
C THR A 7 -27.07 -9.32 -24.65
N SER A 8 -26.31 -10.25 -25.20
CA SER A 8 -25.43 -11.13 -24.42
C SER A 8 -24.36 -10.28 -23.74
N GLU A 9 -24.42 -10.19 -22.42
CA GLU A 9 -23.37 -9.58 -21.61
C GLU A 9 -22.09 -10.42 -21.77
N ILE A 10 -21.07 -9.83 -22.37
CA ILE A 10 -19.75 -10.45 -22.48
C ILE A 10 -19.14 -10.41 -21.09
N ILE A 11 -19.20 -11.53 -20.36
CA ILE A 11 -18.44 -11.71 -19.12
C ILE A 11 -16.97 -11.91 -19.52
N GLU A 12 -16.25 -10.81 -19.63
CA GLU A 12 -14.80 -10.81 -19.82
C GLU A 12 -14.16 -11.36 -18.54
N HIS A 13 -13.66 -12.61 -18.57
CA HIS A 13 -12.93 -13.21 -17.46
C HIS A 13 -11.54 -12.58 -17.33
N ARG A 14 -11.49 -11.38 -16.76
CA ARG A 14 -10.22 -10.72 -16.40
C ARG A 14 -9.65 -11.43 -15.17
N PRO A 15 -8.36 -11.81 -15.15
CA PRO A 15 -7.74 -12.37 -13.95
C PRO A 15 -7.79 -11.32 -12.83
N ILE A 16 -8.64 -11.58 -11.83
CA ILE A 16 -8.89 -10.71 -10.67
C ILE A 16 -7.80 -10.84 -9.60
N MET A 17 -6.79 -11.68 -9.84
CA MET A 17 -5.77 -12.04 -8.85
C MET A 17 -4.50 -11.25 -9.14
N ALA A 18 -4.16 -10.34 -8.24
CA ALA A 18 -2.87 -9.65 -8.24
C ALA A 18 -1.78 -10.58 -7.67
N ALA A 19 -0.57 -10.53 -8.24
CA ALA A 19 0.60 -11.12 -7.61
C ALA A 19 0.84 -10.40 -6.28
N ALA A 20 0.86 -11.15 -5.17
CA ALA A 20 1.06 -10.60 -3.84
C ALA A 20 2.49 -10.91 -3.38
N ASP A 21 3.32 -9.88 -3.28
CA ASP A 21 4.63 -9.96 -2.63
C ASP A 21 4.52 -9.54 -1.16
N LYS A 22 5.26 -10.22 -0.29
CA LYS A 22 5.33 -9.90 1.15
C LYS A 22 6.77 -9.55 1.52
N PHE A 23 6.93 -8.48 2.27
CA PHE A 23 8.19 -8.08 2.88
C PHE A 23 7.95 -7.56 4.30
N THR A 24 9.03 -7.53 5.09
CA THR A 24 9.05 -7.00 6.45
C THR A 24 10.06 -5.87 6.50
N ILE A 25 9.71 -4.78 7.19
CA ILE A 25 10.62 -3.67 7.50
C ILE A 25 10.72 -3.61 9.02
N GLU A 26 11.95 -3.71 9.53
CA GLU A 26 12.26 -3.51 10.94
C GLU A 26 12.89 -2.14 11.12
N THR A 27 12.34 -1.35 12.04
CA THR A 27 12.84 0.00 12.36
C THR A 27 13.38 -0.01 13.78
N ASP A 28 14.70 -0.02 13.91
CA ASP A 28 15.35 0.03 15.22
C ASP A 28 15.51 1.47 15.72
N GLY A 29 15.07 1.68 16.96
CA GLY A 29 15.36 2.89 17.72
C GLY A 29 16.63 2.76 18.55
N SER A 30 17.00 3.85 19.20
CA SER A 30 18.06 3.87 20.21
C SER A 30 17.52 4.55 21.46
N GLY A 31 17.54 3.84 22.59
CA GLY A 31 17.20 4.42 23.88
C GLY A 31 18.22 5.50 24.28
N GLY A 32 17.76 6.49 25.03
CA GLY A 32 18.59 7.56 25.59
C GLY A 32 18.14 7.91 27.01
N HIS A 33 18.96 8.63 27.76
CA HIS A 33 18.57 9.14 29.07
C HIS A 33 17.29 9.96 28.94
N ALA A 34 16.31 9.76 29.83
CA ALA A 34 15.06 10.53 29.81
C ALA A 34 15.27 12.05 29.89
N ALA A 35 16.40 12.50 30.47
CA ALA A 35 16.80 13.90 30.52
C ALA A 35 17.38 14.45 29.20
N HIS A 36 17.74 13.58 28.25
CA HIS A 36 18.31 13.94 26.95
C HIS A 36 17.57 13.21 25.83
N PRO A 37 16.31 13.58 25.54
CA PRO A 37 15.54 12.93 24.47
C PRO A 37 16.14 13.10 23.07
N HIS A 38 16.96 14.14 22.86
CA HIS A 38 17.60 14.43 21.57
C HIS A 38 18.74 13.46 21.19
N ILE A 39 19.24 12.65 22.14
CA ILE A 39 20.20 11.57 21.84
C ILE A 39 19.49 10.22 21.65
N ALA A 40 18.19 10.15 21.92
CA ALA A 40 17.39 8.98 21.61
C ALA A 40 16.94 9.01 20.15
N ILE A 41 16.76 7.83 19.57
CA ILE A 41 16.18 7.65 18.23
C ILE A 41 14.82 6.99 18.43
N ASP A 42 13.76 7.74 18.14
CA ASP A 42 12.39 7.24 18.16
C ASP A 42 12.02 6.60 16.81
N PRO A 43 11.74 5.29 16.75
CA PRO A 43 11.39 4.60 15.51
C PRO A 43 9.96 4.90 15.03
N ILE A 44 9.08 5.47 15.86
CA ILE A 44 7.68 5.77 15.51
C ILE A 44 7.58 6.77 14.34
N PRO A 45 8.15 8.00 14.44
CA PRO A 45 8.07 8.97 13.34
C PRO A 45 8.78 8.48 12.07
N ILE A 46 9.86 7.70 12.22
CA ILE A 46 10.58 7.08 11.09
C ILE A 46 9.65 6.14 10.33
N THR A 47 8.97 5.25 11.06
CA THR A 47 8.03 4.29 10.47
C THR A 47 6.85 5.00 9.79
N ALA A 48 6.33 6.09 10.38
CA ALA A 48 5.27 6.88 9.76
C ALA A 48 5.69 7.48 8.40
N GLN A 49 6.92 7.96 8.28
CA GLN A 49 7.45 8.46 7.01
C GLN A 49 7.60 7.35 5.97
N ILE A 50 8.05 6.16 6.38
CA ILE A 50 8.15 4.98 5.51
C ILE A 50 6.76 4.64 4.94
N ILE A 51 5.73 4.54 5.79
CA ILE A 51 4.35 4.26 5.36
C ILE A 51 3.89 5.29 4.34
N ASN A 52 4.06 6.59 4.63
CA ASN A 52 3.64 7.65 3.72
C ASN A 52 4.35 7.55 2.36
N ALA A 53 5.66 7.30 2.35
CA ALA A 53 6.42 7.13 1.13
C ALA A 53 5.94 5.92 0.31
N MET A 54 5.68 4.79 0.96
CA MET A 54 5.20 3.57 0.31
C MET A 54 3.86 3.76 -0.38
N GLN A 55 2.93 4.50 0.25
CA GLN A 55 1.63 4.81 -0.37
C GLN A 55 1.77 5.63 -1.66
N THR A 56 2.83 6.43 -1.81
CA THR A 56 3.11 7.15 -3.06
C THR A 56 3.66 6.27 -4.19
N ILE A 57 4.24 5.11 -3.86
CA ILE A 57 4.75 4.15 -4.84
C ILE A 57 3.59 3.34 -5.39
N ILE A 58 2.75 2.78 -4.50
CA ILE A 58 1.59 1.96 -4.87
C ILE A 58 0.60 2.78 -5.72
N SER A 59 0.31 4.03 -5.33
CA SER A 59 -0.64 4.88 -6.07
C SER A 59 -0.14 5.39 -7.43
N ARG A 60 1.18 5.39 -7.68
CA ARG A 60 1.76 5.95 -8.92
C ARG A 60 2.35 4.92 -9.88
N HIS A 61 2.57 3.68 -9.45
CA HIS A 61 3.07 2.60 -10.32
C HIS A 61 2.00 1.61 -10.78
N ILE A 62 0.83 1.57 -10.16
CA ILE A 62 -0.27 0.71 -10.60
C ILE A 62 -1.29 1.62 -11.29
N SER A 63 -1.28 1.62 -12.62
CA SER A 63 -2.29 2.34 -13.42
C SER A 63 -3.68 1.84 -13.01
N PRO A 64 -4.61 2.70 -12.59
CA PRO A 64 -5.93 2.29 -12.11
C PRO A 64 -6.90 1.85 -13.24
N LEU A 65 -6.41 1.60 -14.46
CA LEU A 65 -7.20 1.28 -15.67
C LEU A 65 -6.67 0.02 -16.37
#